data_AF-A0A975VZV4-F1
#
_entry.id   AF-A0A975VZV4-F1
#
_cell.length_a   1.000
_cell.length_b   1.000
_cell.length_c   1.000
_cell.angle_alpha   90.00
_cell.angle_beta   90.00
_cell.angle_gamma   90.00
#
_symmetry.space_group_name_H-M   'P 1'
#
loop_
_entity.id
_entity.type
_entity.pdbx_description
1 polymer ?
#
loop_
_entity_poly.entity_id
_entity_poly.type
_entity_poly.pdbx_seq_one_letter_code
_entity_poly.pdbx_strand_id
1 'polypeptide(L)'
;MTRNITTLSVQNPSASQADAHPLGAAPRSDWRADHPLHHTGPHHPTQARLLGAVRILFGLFFLVNLLLHFSPAYAAQFIPDMLRAAQATGQPAWLGQWAAQVLAVFQFVGPGRALALMFGIETLLTLGLLTGLGFPALGWLGLVYELFLWSTIGGLGGPYVSGATDPGTAIVYALGFVVILLTRAWQGASWWQGEARAPSREALRLAFLLFGALWAFDAWWKWQPGFLGQIASFFSAAQAGQPSWVVNWIALFILLMQAIGPFVFAVLAALTESAVAISVLFAHRLPLKWLRIALVLGLVYSLVLWTTAEGFGGPYGPGFTGNKGDVLGTTSVYAIIFLFLLAALWRPRRPAA
;
A
#
# COMPACT_ATOMS: atom_id res chain seq x y z
N MET A 1 -14.83 -79.73 -47.89
CA MET A 1 -15.18 -78.34 -47.54
C MET A 1 -13.94 -77.71 -46.90
N THR A 2 -13.08 -77.05 -47.69
CA THR A 2 -13.04 -75.57 -47.94
C THR A 2 -12.67 -74.78 -46.69
N ARG A 3 -11.70 -73.86 -46.66
CA ARG A 3 -10.72 -73.33 -47.63
C ARG A 3 -9.81 -72.38 -46.82
N ASN A 4 -8.52 -72.35 -47.15
CA ASN A 4 -7.63 -71.23 -46.80
C ASN A 4 -8.16 -69.92 -47.41
N ILE A 5 -8.08 -68.80 -46.68
CA ILE A 5 -8.18 -67.46 -47.26
C ILE A 5 -7.00 -66.61 -46.78
N THR A 6 -6.15 -66.31 -47.75
CA THR A 6 -5.16 -65.24 -47.80
C THR A 6 -5.85 -63.96 -48.25
N THR A 7 -5.67 -62.83 -47.57
CA THR A 7 -5.90 -61.45 -48.07
C THR A 7 -5.41 -60.47 -46.98
N LEU A 8 -4.83 -59.30 -47.22
CA LEU A 8 -4.41 -58.54 -48.40
C LEU A 8 -3.47 -57.44 -47.86
N SER A 9 -2.28 -57.27 -48.45
CA SER A 9 -1.43 -56.10 -48.19
C SER A 9 -2.06 -54.88 -48.84
N VAL A 10 -2.49 -53.90 -48.05
CA VAL A 10 -2.89 -52.59 -48.56
C VAL A 10 -1.63 -51.77 -48.76
N GLN A 11 -1.26 -51.59 -50.03
CA GLN A 11 -0.34 -50.54 -50.47
C GLN A 11 -0.99 -49.18 -50.17
N ASN A 12 -0.35 -48.37 -49.32
CA ASN A 12 -0.70 -46.96 -49.23
C ASN A 12 -0.11 -46.23 -50.44
N PRO A 13 -0.92 -45.39 -51.14
CA PRO A 13 -0.46 -44.62 -52.29
C PRO A 13 0.55 -43.55 -51.89
N SER A 14 1.45 -43.29 -52.83
CA SER A 14 2.47 -42.24 -52.83
C SER A 14 1.90 -40.85 -52.57
N ALA A 15 2.73 -40.04 -51.91
CA ALA A 15 2.51 -38.64 -51.58
C ALA A 15 1.91 -37.81 -52.72
N SER A 16 0.80 -37.14 -52.43
CA SER A 16 0.45 -35.88 -53.08
C SER A 16 -0.22 -34.94 -52.07
N GLN A 17 0.50 -33.88 -51.72
CA GLN A 17 -0.04 -32.53 -51.50
C GLN A 17 -1.29 -32.41 -50.62
N ALA A 18 -1.12 -32.28 -49.30
CA ALA A 18 -1.94 -31.40 -48.45
C ALA A 18 -1.44 -31.38 -47.00
N ASP A 19 -0.21 -30.92 -46.76
CA ASP A 19 0.17 -30.41 -45.44
C ASP A 19 1.04 -29.18 -45.63
N ALA A 20 0.38 -28.09 -46.02
CA ALA A 20 0.93 -26.76 -45.88
C ALA A 20 1.02 -26.45 -44.38
N HIS A 21 2.12 -26.85 -43.76
CA HIS A 21 2.57 -26.26 -42.51
C HIS A 21 2.59 -24.74 -42.70
N PRO A 22 1.84 -23.93 -41.92
CA PRO A 22 2.06 -22.50 -41.94
C PRO A 22 3.47 -22.24 -41.39
N LEU A 23 4.35 -21.85 -42.31
CA LEU A 23 5.66 -21.30 -42.02
C LEU A 23 5.53 -20.13 -41.04
N GLY A 24 6.22 -20.23 -39.91
CA GLY A 24 6.88 -19.08 -39.32
C GLY A 24 6.03 -18.04 -38.58
N ALA A 25 5.01 -18.44 -37.83
CA ALA A 25 4.65 -17.63 -36.66
C ALA A 25 5.69 -17.92 -35.57
N ALA A 26 6.66 -17.01 -35.38
CA ALA A 26 7.49 -17.02 -34.18
C ALA A 26 6.55 -17.19 -32.97
N PRO A 27 6.83 -18.13 -32.05
CA PRO A 27 5.95 -18.33 -30.91
C PRO A 27 5.79 -16.97 -30.22
N ARG A 28 4.56 -16.45 -30.19
CA ARG A 28 4.26 -15.22 -29.43
C ARG A 28 4.81 -15.49 -28.05
N SER A 29 5.88 -14.78 -27.68
CA SER A 29 6.49 -14.90 -26.36
C SER A 29 5.36 -14.68 -25.35
N ASP A 30 4.92 -15.75 -24.69
CA ASP A 30 3.85 -15.65 -23.71
C ASP A 30 4.43 -14.88 -22.52
N TRP A 31 4.21 -13.56 -22.50
CA TRP A 31 4.72 -12.68 -21.46
C TRP A 31 4.26 -13.13 -20.06
N ARG A 32 3.21 -13.96 -19.97
CA ARG A 32 2.74 -14.56 -18.72
C ARG A 32 3.71 -15.57 -18.14
N ALA A 33 4.46 -16.31 -18.97
CA ALA A 33 5.43 -17.32 -18.52
C ALA A 33 6.53 -16.71 -17.63
N ASP A 34 6.92 -15.46 -17.89
CA ASP A 34 7.93 -14.75 -17.12
C ASP A 34 7.36 -13.82 -16.04
N HIS A 35 6.03 -13.80 -15.87
CA HIS A 35 5.35 -12.89 -14.96
C HIS A 35 5.40 -13.40 -13.50
N PRO A 36 5.87 -12.61 -12.51
CA PRO A 36 5.99 -13.06 -11.12
C PRO A 36 4.66 -13.45 -10.46
N LEU A 37 3.55 -12.86 -10.93
CA LEU A 37 2.21 -13.22 -10.46
C LEU A 37 1.64 -14.48 -11.15
N HIS A 38 2.40 -15.12 -12.05
CA HIS A 38 2.06 -16.41 -12.67
C HIS A 38 3.05 -17.51 -12.29
N HIS A 39 4.32 -17.17 -12.14
CA HIS A 39 5.38 -18.11 -11.76
C HIS A 39 6.29 -17.47 -10.72
N THR A 40 6.30 -17.99 -9.50
CA THR A 40 7.32 -17.64 -8.51
C THR A 40 8.62 -18.32 -8.91
N GLY A 41 9.54 -17.54 -9.47
CA GLY A 41 10.88 -18.01 -9.78
C GLY A 41 11.66 -18.39 -8.50
N PRO A 42 12.89 -18.90 -8.64
CA PRO A 42 13.72 -19.24 -7.49
C PRO A 42 13.97 -18.00 -6.63
N HIS A 43 14.09 -18.22 -5.31
CA HIS A 43 14.42 -17.18 -4.36
C HIS A 43 15.77 -16.53 -4.72
N HIS A 44 15.79 -15.19 -4.83
CA HIS A 44 17.01 -14.46 -5.13
C HIS A 44 17.48 -13.62 -3.94
N PRO A 45 18.73 -13.74 -3.47
CA PRO A 45 19.23 -13.00 -2.31
C PRO A 45 19.05 -11.48 -2.42
N THR A 46 19.27 -10.90 -3.61
CA THR A 46 19.02 -9.48 -3.87
C THR A 46 17.56 -9.07 -3.68
N GLN A 47 16.60 -9.89 -4.11
CA GLN A 47 15.17 -9.60 -3.92
C GLN A 47 14.84 -9.54 -2.42
N ALA A 48 15.33 -10.51 -1.64
CA ALA A 48 15.19 -10.51 -0.19
C ALA A 48 15.84 -9.28 0.46
N ARG A 49 17.06 -8.91 0.05
CA ARG A 49 17.74 -7.70 0.54
C ARG A 49 16.97 -6.42 0.23
N LEU A 50 16.38 -6.30 -0.97
CA LEU A 50 15.55 -5.15 -1.33
C LEU A 50 14.29 -5.09 -0.46
N LEU A 51 13.58 -6.20 -0.28
CA LEU A 51 12.43 -6.27 0.62
C LEU A 51 12.81 -5.91 2.06
N GLY A 52 13.95 -6.42 2.54
CA GLY A 52 14.52 -6.09 3.84
C GLY A 52 14.86 -4.61 3.99
N ALA A 53 15.42 -3.98 2.95
CA ALA A 53 15.72 -2.55 2.95
C ALA A 53 14.45 -1.69 3.00
N VAL A 54 13.40 -2.07 2.26
CA VAL A 54 12.11 -1.37 2.32
C VAL A 54 11.44 -1.55 3.68
N ARG A 55 11.56 -2.73 4.30
CA ARG A 55 11.13 -2.95 5.69
C ARG A 55 11.86 -2.05 6.68
N ILE A 56 13.18 -1.90 6.54
CA ILE A 56 13.97 -0.97 7.38
C ILE A 56 13.49 0.47 7.16
N LEU A 57 13.25 0.89 5.91
CA LEU A 57 12.70 2.21 5.60
C LEU A 57 11.35 2.42 6.28
N PHE A 58 10.46 1.43 6.23
CA PHE A 58 9.19 1.46 6.97
C PHE A 58 9.40 1.56 8.48
N GLY A 59 10.39 0.83 9.03
CA GLY A 59 10.79 0.94 10.43
C GLY A 59 11.36 2.30 10.82
N LEU A 60 12.04 3.01 9.91
CA LEU A 60 12.50 4.38 10.15
C LEU A 60 11.33 5.36 10.23
N PHE A 61 10.31 5.18 9.37
CA PHE A 61 9.06 5.95 9.46
C PHE A 61 8.35 5.70 10.80
N PHE A 62 8.24 4.43 11.18
CA PHE A 62 7.70 4.02 12.48
C PHE A 62 8.50 4.57 13.67
N LEU A 63 9.83 4.64 13.56
CA LEU A 63 10.70 5.24 14.59
C LEU A 63 10.42 6.72 14.76
N VAL A 64 10.22 7.45 13.67
CA VAL A 64 9.84 8.87 13.73
C VAL A 64 8.48 9.04 14.43
N ASN A 65 7.49 8.21 14.11
CA ASN A 65 6.19 8.20 14.82
C ASN A 65 6.38 7.96 16.31
N LEU A 66 7.11 6.89 16.65
CA LEU A 66 7.40 6.53 18.04
C LEU A 66 8.04 7.69 18.82
N LEU A 67 9.06 8.35 18.24
CA LEU A 67 9.74 9.47 18.89
C LEU A 67 8.79 10.64 19.17
N LEU A 68 7.81 10.88 18.29
CA LEU A 68 6.81 11.93 18.48
C LEU A 68 5.72 11.51 19.47
N HIS A 69 5.34 10.24 19.50
CA HIS A 69 4.38 9.69 20.46
C HIS A 69 4.90 9.71 21.90
N PHE A 70 6.23 9.65 22.10
CA PHE A 70 6.85 9.86 23.42
C PHE A 70 6.71 11.29 23.96
N SER A 71 6.23 12.24 23.16
CA SER A 71 5.94 13.59 23.64
C SER A 71 4.77 13.58 24.64
N PRO A 72 4.89 14.27 25.79
CA PRO A 72 3.78 14.44 26.73
C PRO A 72 2.53 15.07 26.09
N ALA A 73 2.73 15.89 25.05
CA ALA A 73 1.63 16.51 24.33
C ALA A 73 0.79 15.48 23.54
N TYR A 74 1.41 14.44 22.97
CA TYR A 74 0.68 13.35 22.31
C TYR A 74 -0.19 12.61 23.32
N ALA A 75 0.40 12.21 24.45
CA ALA A 75 -0.30 11.50 25.51
C ALA A 75 -1.51 12.29 26.05
N ALA A 76 -1.40 13.62 26.12
CA ALA A 76 -2.49 14.49 26.53
C ALA A 76 -3.64 14.58 25.49
N GLN A 77 -3.32 14.47 24.19
CA GLN A 77 -4.31 14.58 23.11
C GLN A 77 -4.93 13.25 22.70
N PHE A 78 -4.30 12.11 22.99
CA PHE A 78 -4.75 10.80 22.52
C PHE A 78 -6.24 10.51 22.79
N ILE A 79 -6.70 10.65 24.04
CA ILE A 79 -8.10 10.40 24.39
C ILE A 79 -9.04 11.46 23.77
N PRO A 80 -8.77 12.77 23.89
CA PRO A 80 -9.55 13.79 23.18
C PRO A 80 -9.68 13.54 21.68
N ASP A 81 -8.59 13.14 21.01
CA ASP A 81 -8.55 12.89 19.58
C ASP A 81 -9.34 11.63 19.21
N MET A 82 -9.22 10.55 19.99
CA MET A 82 -10.04 9.35 19.84
C MET A 82 -11.53 9.67 19.92
N LEU A 83 -11.95 10.42 20.94
CA LEU A 83 -13.36 10.80 21.11
C LEU A 83 -13.84 11.70 19.97
N ARG A 84 -13.03 12.69 19.57
CA ARG A 84 -13.35 13.57 18.44
C ARG A 84 -13.48 12.79 17.13
N ALA A 85 -12.62 11.80 16.89
CA ALA A 85 -12.67 10.97 15.69
C ALA A 85 -13.95 10.11 15.64
N ALA A 86 -14.35 9.53 16.78
CA ALA A 86 -15.53 8.69 16.87
C ALA A 86 -16.86 9.46 16.88
N GLN A 87 -16.86 10.70 17.37
CA GLN A 87 -18.04 11.56 17.49
C GLN A 87 -18.14 12.62 16.38
N ALA A 88 -17.26 12.58 15.39
CA ALA A 88 -17.31 13.52 14.27
C ALA A 88 -18.65 13.43 13.54
N THR A 89 -19.18 14.58 13.12
CA THR A 89 -20.43 14.65 12.36
C THR A 89 -20.38 13.74 11.14
N GLY A 90 -21.35 12.83 11.01
CA GLY A 90 -21.40 11.83 9.95
C GLY A 90 -20.82 10.46 10.31
N GLN A 91 -20.23 10.29 11.50
CA GLN A 91 -19.85 8.98 12.00
C GLN A 91 -21.07 8.16 12.46
N PRO A 92 -21.04 6.83 12.32
CA PRO A 92 -22.12 5.99 12.79
C PRO A 92 -22.12 5.93 14.33
N ALA A 93 -23.31 5.92 14.94
CA ALA A 93 -23.47 5.97 16.40
C ALA A 93 -22.76 4.83 17.14
N TRP A 94 -22.66 3.64 16.53
CA TRP A 94 -21.96 2.50 17.13
C TRP A 94 -20.45 2.76 17.30
N LEU A 95 -19.83 3.61 16.47
CA LEU A 95 -18.42 3.96 16.61
C LEU A 95 -18.19 4.82 17.86
N GLY A 96 -19.13 5.70 18.20
CA GLY A 96 -19.15 6.41 19.47
C GLY A 96 -19.25 5.48 20.68
N GLN A 97 -20.06 4.41 20.57
CA GLN A 97 -20.16 3.37 21.61
C GLN A 97 -18.86 2.57 21.75
N TRP A 98 -18.23 2.21 20.62
CA TRP A 98 -16.92 1.56 20.60
C TRP A 98 -15.85 2.41 21.31
N ALA A 99 -15.76 3.70 20.96
CA ALA A 99 -14.80 4.61 21.62
C ALA A 99 -15.07 4.76 23.12
N ALA A 100 -16.34 4.76 23.55
CA ALA A 100 -16.69 4.77 24.98
C ALA A 100 -16.26 3.47 25.69
N GLN A 101 -16.37 2.31 25.05
CA GLN A 101 -15.89 1.04 25.60
C GLN A 101 -14.36 1.02 25.73
N VAL A 102 -13.64 1.49 24.71
CA VAL A 102 -12.18 1.62 24.76
C VAL A 102 -11.78 2.59 25.88
N LEU A 103 -12.46 3.72 26.02
CA LEU A 103 -12.22 4.67 27.11
C LEU A 103 -12.43 4.02 28.49
N ALA A 104 -13.48 3.20 28.66
CA ALA A 104 -13.72 2.48 29.90
C ALA A 104 -12.58 1.52 30.24
N VAL A 105 -12.01 0.83 29.24
CA VAL A 105 -10.81 -0.01 29.43
C VAL A 105 -9.60 0.83 29.83
N PHE A 106 -9.39 2.00 29.20
CA PHE A 106 -8.31 2.91 29.57
C PHE A 106 -8.45 3.42 31.00
N GLN A 107 -9.67 3.76 31.41
CA GLN A 107 -9.98 4.20 32.78
C GLN A 107 -9.75 3.06 33.79
N PHE A 108 -10.14 1.83 33.45
CA PHE A 108 -9.94 0.66 34.31
C PHE A 108 -8.46 0.32 34.51
N VAL A 109 -7.67 0.29 33.42
CA VAL A 109 -6.23 0.00 33.47
C VAL A 109 -5.43 1.16 34.10
N GLY A 110 -5.93 2.38 33.93
CA GLY A 110 -5.23 3.63 34.20
C GLY A 110 -4.68 4.23 32.90
N PRO A 111 -5.08 5.46 32.50
CA PRO A 111 -4.75 6.02 31.19
C PRO A 111 -3.24 6.04 30.88
N GLY A 112 -2.40 6.40 31.87
CA GLY A 112 -0.95 6.40 31.70
C GLY A 112 -0.36 5.01 31.46
N ARG A 113 -0.93 3.96 32.07
CA ARG A 113 -0.50 2.57 31.85
C ARG A 113 -0.97 2.05 30.48
N ALA A 114 -2.18 2.39 30.08
CA ALA A 114 -2.71 2.05 28.75
C ALA A 114 -1.83 2.66 27.64
N LEU A 115 -1.49 3.95 27.75
CA LEU A 115 -0.59 4.63 26.81
C LEU A 115 0.82 4.04 26.86
N ALA A 116 1.37 3.75 28.03
CA ALA A 116 2.67 3.10 28.16
C ALA A 116 2.72 1.72 27.48
N LEU A 117 1.62 0.94 27.56
CA LEU A 117 1.50 -0.33 26.85
C LEU A 117 1.51 -0.13 25.33
N MET A 118 0.76 0.86 24.83
CA MET A 118 0.74 1.19 23.40
C MET A 118 2.12 1.59 22.90
N PHE A 119 2.81 2.51 23.58
CA PHE A 119 4.18 2.90 23.22
C PHE A 119 5.17 1.74 23.34
N GLY A 120 4.94 0.82 24.29
CA GLY A 120 5.71 -0.41 24.40
C GLY A 120 5.54 -1.33 23.19
N ILE A 121 4.30 -1.52 22.73
CA ILE A 121 4.00 -2.26 21.49
C ILE A 121 4.69 -1.58 20.31
N GLU A 122 4.51 -0.27 20.17
CA GLU A 122 5.06 0.52 19.06
C GLU A 122 6.60 0.48 19.04
N THR A 123 7.25 0.53 20.23
CA THR A 123 8.69 0.31 20.38
C THR A 123 9.11 -1.07 19.90
N LEU A 124 8.40 -2.12 20.31
CA LEU A 124 8.68 -3.50 19.86
C LEU A 124 8.53 -3.64 18.34
N LEU A 125 7.47 -3.03 17.77
CA LEU A 125 7.24 -3.02 16.33
C LEU A 125 8.36 -2.29 15.59
N THR A 126 8.77 -1.11 16.05
CA THR A 126 9.89 -0.35 15.46
C THR A 126 11.19 -1.16 15.49
N LEU A 127 11.55 -1.76 16.64
CA LEU A 127 12.74 -2.60 16.75
C LEU A 127 12.65 -3.82 15.81
N GLY A 128 11.48 -4.45 15.73
CA GLY A 128 11.22 -5.53 14.79
C GLY A 128 11.37 -5.08 13.34
N LEU A 129 10.83 -3.93 12.95
CA LEU A 129 10.90 -3.39 11.60
C LEU A 129 12.31 -2.94 11.19
N LEU A 130 13.16 -2.55 12.14
CA LEU A 130 14.55 -2.22 11.87
C LEU A 130 15.43 -3.50 11.79
N THR A 131 15.25 -4.45 12.70
CA THR A 131 16.18 -5.59 12.85
C THR A 131 15.73 -6.89 12.19
N GLY A 132 14.42 -7.09 12.07
CA GLY A 132 13.77 -8.29 11.55
C GLY A 132 13.58 -9.37 12.60
N LEU A 133 14.02 -9.10 13.83
CA LEU A 133 13.77 -9.96 14.99
C LEU A 133 12.28 -9.99 15.33
N GLY A 134 11.81 -11.12 15.87
CA GLY A 134 10.42 -11.30 16.30
C GLY A 134 9.40 -11.50 15.16
N PHE A 135 9.80 -11.36 13.89
CA PHE A 135 8.93 -11.71 12.77
C PHE A 135 8.85 -13.23 12.57
N PRO A 136 7.67 -13.77 12.21
CA PRO A 136 6.46 -13.07 11.76
C PRO A 136 5.50 -12.60 12.87
N ALA A 137 5.72 -12.96 14.13
CA ALA A 137 4.80 -12.63 15.23
C ALA A 137 4.59 -11.12 15.39
N LEU A 138 5.65 -10.32 15.30
CA LEU A 138 5.55 -8.85 15.32
C LEU A 138 4.80 -8.28 14.11
N GLY A 139 4.81 -8.96 12.96
CA GLY A 139 4.01 -8.55 11.81
C GLY A 139 2.51 -8.68 12.08
N TRP A 140 2.09 -9.76 12.74
CA TRP A 140 0.70 -9.94 13.16
C TRP A 140 0.31 -8.97 14.28
N LEU A 141 1.19 -8.75 15.26
CA LEU A 141 0.97 -7.76 16.30
C LEU A 141 0.78 -6.36 15.68
N GLY A 142 1.63 -5.99 14.74
CA GLY A 142 1.53 -4.73 14.01
C GLY A 142 0.20 -4.58 13.27
N LEU A 143 -0.22 -5.61 12.53
CA LEU A 143 -1.53 -5.61 11.88
C LEU A 143 -2.67 -5.36 12.87
N VAL A 144 -2.71 -6.09 13.99
CA VAL A 144 -3.78 -5.93 14.99
C VAL A 144 -3.73 -4.56 15.67
N TYR A 145 -2.53 -4.09 16.00
CA TYR A 145 -2.30 -2.78 16.61
C TYR A 145 -2.79 -1.65 15.69
N GLU A 146 -2.44 -1.69 14.40
CA GLU A 146 -2.85 -0.67 13.44
C GLU A 146 -4.35 -0.70 13.14
N LEU A 147 -4.97 -1.88 13.11
CA LEU A 147 -6.44 -1.97 13.01
C LEU A 147 -7.12 -1.40 14.26
N PHE A 148 -6.53 -1.59 15.44
CA PHE A 148 -7.02 -0.97 16.66
C PHE A 148 -6.90 0.56 16.59
N LEU A 149 -5.76 1.12 16.18
CA LEU A 149 -5.58 2.56 15.97
C LEU A 149 -6.56 3.11 14.92
N TRP A 150 -6.71 2.41 13.80
CA TRP A 150 -7.66 2.76 12.76
C TRP A 150 -9.09 2.84 13.29
N SER A 151 -9.53 1.87 14.11
CA SER A 151 -10.86 1.88 14.72
C SER A 151 -11.07 2.91 15.83
N THR A 152 -9.99 3.49 16.37
CA THR A 152 -10.02 4.40 17.52
C THR A 152 -9.66 5.81 17.08
N ILE A 153 -8.38 6.20 17.19
CA ILE A 153 -7.88 7.52 16.79
C ILE A 153 -8.07 7.83 15.30
N GLY A 154 -8.09 6.79 14.47
CA GLY A 154 -8.35 6.91 13.03
C GLY A 154 -9.83 7.05 12.67
N GLY A 155 -10.76 6.75 13.57
CA GLY A 155 -12.21 6.83 13.30
C GLY A 155 -12.65 6.04 12.06
N LEU A 156 -11.95 4.95 11.73
CA LEU A 156 -12.08 4.13 10.51
C LEU A 156 -11.84 4.90 9.20
N GLY A 157 -11.15 6.03 9.25
CA GLY A 157 -11.00 6.93 8.09
C GLY A 157 -12.20 7.86 7.88
N GLY A 158 -13.20 7.81 8.76
CA GLY A 158 -14.33 8.70 8.73
C GLY A 158 -14.04 10.08 9.36
N PRO A 159 -15.02 11.00 9.32
CA PRO A 159 -16.38 10.79 8.80
C PRO A 159 -16.41 10.72 7.27
N TYR A 160 -17.21 9.78 6.72
CA TYR A 160 -17.40 9.62 5.27
C TYR A 160 -18.40 10.63 4.71
N VAL A 161 -18.06 11.90 4.82
CA VAL A 161 -18.87 13.03 4.34
C VAL A 161 -18.35 13.57 3.01
N SER A 162 -19.11 14.48 2.38
CA SER A 162 -18.67 15.17 1.17
C SER A 162 -17.32 15.85 1.40
N GLY A 163 -16.33 15.50 0.59
CA GLY A 163 -14.96 15.98 0.72
C GLY A 163 -14.01 15.03 1.48
N ALA A 164 -14.46 13.86 1.92
CA ALA A 164 -13.52 12.81 2.35
C ALA A 164 -12.66 12.35 1.17
N THR A 165 -11.40 12.00 1.45
CA THR A 165 -10.39 11.77 0.39
C THR A 165 -9.61 10.48 0.52
N ASP A 166 -9.62 9.86 1.70
CA ASP A 166 -8.77 8.71 2.04
C ASP A 166 -9.41 7.84 3.12
N PRO A 167 -8.97 6.57 3.28
CA PRO A 167 -9.49 5.62 4.26
C PRO A 167 -8.86 5.78 5.65
N GLY A 168 -8.09 6.84 5.88
CA GLY A 168 -7.28 7.06 7.08
C GLY A 168 -5.89 6.41 7.00
N THR A 169 -4.96 6.93 7.80
CA THR A 169 -3.54 6.53 7.74
C THR A 169 -3.27 5.14 8.34
N ALA A 170 -3.85 4.81 9.49
CA ALA A 170 -3.56 3.57 10.21
C ALA A 170 -3.93 2.28 9.42
N ILE A 171 -5.00 2.29 8.60
CA ILE A 171 -5.31 1.12 7.75
C ILE A 171 -4.23 0.87 6.68
N VAL A 172 -3.51 1.92 6.28
CA VAL A 172 -2.38 1.80 5.36
C VAL A 172 -1.17 1.18 6.05
N TYR A 173 -0.90 1.57 7.31
CA TYR A 173 0.13 0.93 8.12
C TYR A 173 -0.20 -0.56 8.36
N ALA A 174 -1.46 -0.87 8.66
CA ALA A 174 -1.95 -2.26 8.75
C ALA A 174 -1.66 -3.03 7.46
N LEU A 175 -1.95 -2.43 6.29
CA LEU A 175 -1.62 -3.01 5.00
C LEU A 175 -0.10 -3.16 4.80
N GLY A 176 0.72 -2.23 5.28
CA GLY A 176 2.18 -2.35 5.29
C GLY A 176 2.66 -3.62 6.01
N PHE A 177 2.10 -3.91 7.20
CA PHE A 177 2.37 -5.16 7.92
C PHE A 177 1.88 -6.39 7.15
N VAL A 178 0.69 -6.34 6.54
CA VAL A 178 0.20 -7.42 5.66
C VAL A 178 1.16 -7.66 4.50
N VAL A 179 1.64 -6.61 3.84
CA VAL A 179 2.60 -6.72 2.73
C VAL A 179 3.92 -7.32 3.22
N ILE A 180 4.42 -6.95 4.40
CA ILE A 180 5.60 -7.59 5.00
C ILE A 180 5.35 -9.09 5.22
N LEU A 181 4.18 -9.46 5.76
CA LEU A 181 3.78 -10.84 6.00
C LEU A 181 3.72 -11.66 4.71
N LEU A 182 3.09 -11.11 3.66
CA LEU A 182 2.88 -11.76 2.37
C LEU A 182 4.16 -11.84 1.53
N THR A 183 5.01 -10.82 1.59
CA THR A 183 6.28 -10.76 0.85
C THR A 183 7.46 -11.35 1.60
N ARG A 184 7.26 -11.75 2.86
CA ARG A 184 8.34 -12.29 3.70
C ARG A 184 9.51 -11.31 3.88
N ALA A 185 9.22 -10.02 3.91
CA ALA A 185 10.24 -8.98 3.90
C ALA A 185 11.18 -9.00 5.12
N TRP A 186 10.84 -9.73 6.19
CA TRP A 186 11.70 -9.92 7.36
C TRP A 186 12.89 -10.87 7.13
N GLN A 187 12.92 -11.60 6.01
CA GLN A 187 13.98 -12.59 5.76
C GLN A 187 15.28 -11.99 5.20
N GLY A 188 15.22 -10.79 4.63
CA GLY A 188 16.39 -10.09 4.11
C GLY A 188 16.84 -8.94 4.99
N ALA A 189 18.15 -8.67 5.00
CA ALA A 189 18.76 -7.62 5.82
C ALA A 189 18.27 -7.67 7.27
N SER A 190 18.20 -8.87 7.83
CA SER A 190 17.70 -9.11 9.17
C SER A 190 18.68 -9.92 10.00
N TRP A 191 18.52 -9.84 11.31
CA TRP A 191 19.24 -10.68 12.28
C TRP A 191 18.59 -12.07 12.43
N TRP A 192 17.58 -12.37 11.61
CA TRP A 192 16.93 -13.65 11.56
C TRP A 192 17.82 -14.69 10.84
N GLN A 193 17.96 -15.88 11.42
CA GLN A 193 18.91 -16.90 10.96
C GLN A 193 18.27 -18.08 10.20
N GLY A 194 16.97 -18.05 9.89
CA GLY A 194 16.33 -19.17 9.20
C GLY A 194 16.54 -19.18 7.69
N GLU A 195 16.04 -20.22 7.02
CA GLU A 195 16.12 -20.33 5.56
C GLU A 195 15.20 -19.32 4.86
N ALA A 196 15.79 -18.45 4.04
CA ALA A 196 15.05 -17.48 3.23
C ALA A 196 14.21 -18.18 2.15
N ARG A 197 12.97 -17.71 1.94
CA ARG A 197 12.00 -18.28 1.00
C ARG A 197 11.39 -17.18 0.14
N ALA A 198 11.16 -17.46 -1.13
CA ALA A 198 10.47 -16.52 -2.00
C ALA A 198 9.01 -16.30 -1.53
N PRO A 199 8.44 -15.11 -1.75
CA PRO A 199 7.00 -14.90 -1.63
C PRO A 199 6.24 -15.91 -2.51
N SER A 200 5.14 -16.45 -2.01
CA SER A 200 4.28 -17.31 -2.83
C SER A 200 3.51 -16.46 -3.86
N ARG A 201 3.11 -17.09 -4.96
CA ARG A 201 2.35 -16.43 -6.03
C ARG A 201 1.05 -15.82 -5.50
N GLU A 202 0.33 -16.60 -4.71
CA GLU A 202 -0.96 -16.19 -4.16
C GLU A 202 -0.78 -15.11 -3.10
N ALA A 203 0.30 -15.14 -2.31
CA ALA A 203 0.62 -14.07 -1.38
C ALA A 203 0.92 -12.75 -2.11
N LEU A 204 1.69 -12.78 -3.20
CA LEU A 204 1.92 -11.59 -4.01
C LEU A 204 0.62 -11.08 -4.62
N ARG A 205 -0.19 -11.95 -5.23
CA ARG A 205 -1.50 -11.54 -5.79
C ARG A 205 -2.39 -10.89 -4.75
N LEU A 206 -2.43 -11.44 -3.54
CA LEU A 206 -3.20 -10.87 -2.45
C LEU A 206 -2.66 -9.48 -2.05
N ALA A 207 -1.34 -9.30 -1.98
CA ALA A 207 -0.74 -7.99 -1.70
C ALA A 207 -1.13 -6.93 -2.76
N PHE A 208 -1.07 -7.30 -4.05
CA PHE A 208 -1.52 -6.43 -5.14
C PHE A 208 -3.03 -6.18 -5.05
N LEU A 209 -3.85 -7.20 -4.78
CA LEU A 209 -5.31 -7.05 -4.69
C LEU A 209 -5.70 -6.09 -3.56
N LEU A 210 -5.14 -6.27 -2.36
CA LEU A 210 -5.46 -5.45 -1.19
C LEU A 210 -5.02 -3.99 -1.40
N PHE A 211 -3.82 -3.77 -1.92
CA PHE A 211 -3.36 -2.42 -2.20
C PHE A 211 -4.11 -1.75 -3.36
N GLY A 212 -4.44 -2.51 -4.40
CA GLY A 212 -5.28 -2.04 -5.50
C GLY A 212 -6.69 -1.69 -5.05
N ALA A 213 -7.27 -2.45 -4.10
CA ALA A 213 -8.58 -2.14 -3.53
C ALA A 213 -8.55 -0.84 -2.71
N LEU A 214 -7.46 -0.59 -1.98
CA LEU A 214 -7.25 0.67 -1.27
C LEU A 214 -7.18 1.86 -2.23
N TRP A 215 -6.40 1.75 -3.31
CA TRP A 215 -6.37 2.76 -4.38
C TRP A 215 -7.72 2.95 -5.08
N ALA A 216 -8.50 1.89 -5.26
CA ALA A 216 -9.83 1.99 -5.85
C ALA A 216 -10.80 2.75 -4.94
N PHE A 217 -10.65 2.60 -3.62
CA PHE A 217 -11.40 3.38 -2.64
C PHE A 217 -11.05 4.87 -2.73
N ASP A 218 -9.77 5.22 -2.83
CA ASP A 218 -9.33 6.61 -3.00
C ASP A 218 -9.82 7.22 -4.31
N ALA A 219 -9.66 6.47 -5.42
CA ALA A 219 -10.13 6.88 -6.72
C ALA A 219 -11.64 7.14 -6.72
N TRP A 220 -12.42 6.31 -6.03
CA TRP A 220 -13.87 6.52 -5.87
C TRP A 220 -14.19 7.85 -5.18
N TRP A 221 -13.43 8.23 -4.15
CA TRP A 221 -13.57 9.53 -3.49
C TRP A 221 -13.24 10.70 -4.42
N LYS A 222 -12.25 10.55 -5.31
CA LYS A 222 -11.89 11.61 -6.26
C LYS A 222 -12.98 11.90 -7.28
N TRP A 223 -13.83 10.92 -7.59
CA TRP A 223 -14.99 11.12 -8.47
C TRP A 223 -16.19 11.75 -7.77
N GLN A 224 -16.15 11.94 -6.44
CA GLN A 224 -17.26 12.55 -5.72
C GLN A 224 -17.34 14.05 -6.01
N PRO A 225 -18.56 14.63 -6.08
CA PRO A 225 -18.75 16.06 -6.31
C PRO A 225 -18.01 16.95 -5.29
N GLY A 226 -17.93 16.48 -4.04
CA GLY A 226 -17.21 17.17 -2.97
C GLY A 226 -15.73 17.35 -3.28
N PHE A 227 -15.07 16.36 -3.90
CA PHE A 227 -13.68 16.50 -4.32
C PHE A 227 -13.56 17.34 -5.59
N LEU A 228 -14.33 17.01 -6.63
CA LEU A 228 -14.24 17.67 -7.94
C LEU A 228 -14.52 19.18 -7.88
N GLY A 229 -15.46 19.59 -7.02
CA GLY A 229 -15.83 20.99 -6.85
C GLY A 229 -14.97 21.76 -5.84
N GLN A 230 -14.22 21.08 -4.98
CA GLN A 230 -13.54 21.72 -3.84
C GLN A 230 -12.05 21.40 -3.76
N ILE A 231 -11.42 20.87 -4.82
CA ILE A 231 -10.01 20.46 -4.75
C ILE A 231 -9.05 21.53 -4.21
N ALA A 232 -9.31 22.80 -4.53
CA ALA A 232 -8.50 23.93 -4.06
C ALA A 232 -8.56 24.13 -2.53
N SER A 233 -9.65 23.73 -1.88
CA SER A 233 -9.81 23.84 -0.43
C SER A 233 -8.88 22.88 0.31
N PHE A 234 -8.62 21.67 -0.22
CA PHE A 234 -7.67 20.73 0.38
C PHE A 234 -6.24 21.29 0.38
N PHE A 235 -5.82 21.89 -0.74
CA PHE A 235 -4.49 22.50 -0.84
C PHE A 235 -4.37 23.71 0.10
N SER A 236 -5.40 24.56 0.17
CA SER A 236 -5.41 25.71 1.07
C SER A 236 -5.42 25.29 2.54
N ALA A 237 -6.17 24.23 2.88
CA ALA A 237 -6.20 23.65 4.21
C ALA A 237 -4.83 23.05 4.60
N ALA A 238 -4.15 22.41 3.66
CA ALA A 238 -2.81 21.84 3.88
C ALA A 238 -1.74 22.89 4.18
N GLN A 239 -1.97 24.18 3.87
CA GLN A 239 -1.07 25.28 4.24
C GLN A 239 -1.21 25.73 5.70
N ALA A 240 -2.32 25.42 6.37
CA ALA A 240 -2.60 25.91 7.71
C ALA A 240 -1.58 25.36 8.73
N GLY A 241 -0.97 26.26 9.52
CA GLY A 241 0.00 25.89 10.55
C GLY A 241 1.36 25.40 10.02
N GLN A 242 1.59 25.45 8.71
CA GLN A 242 2.83 24.99 8.09
C GLN A 242 3.94 26.05 8.12
N PRO A 243 5.23 25.64 8.09
CA PRO A 243 6.33 26.57 7.88
C PRO A 243 6.28 27.19 6.48
N SER A 244 6.83 28.39 6.34
CA SER A 244 6.72 29.22 5.12
C SER A 244 7.18 28.52 3.84
N TRP A 245 8.20 27.66 3.91
CA TRP A 245 8.69 26.92 2.75
C TRP A 245 7.69 25.86 2.25
N VAL A 246 6.94 25.20 3.15
CA VAL A 246 5.85 24.27 2.78
C VAL A 246 4.68 25.05 2.19
N VAL A 247 4.32 26.18 2.79
CA VAL A 247 3.27 27.06 2.27
C VAL A 247 3.59 27.49 0.83
N ASN A 248 4.83 27.92 0.57
CA ASN A 248 5.30 28.32 -0.75
C ASN A 248 5.31 27.16 -1.75
N TRP A 249 5.73 25.97 -1.32
CA TRP A 249 5.68 24.76 -2.14
C TRP A 249 4.24 24.42 -2.57
N ILE A 250 3.29 24.40 -1.63
CA ILE A 250 1.88 24.14 -1.92
C ILE A 250 1.30 25.25 -2.81
N ALA A 251 1.70 26.52 -2.59
CA ALA A 251 1.24 27.64 -3.41
C ALA A 251 1.62 27.51 -4.89
N LEU A 252 2.79 26.91 -5.21
CA LEU A 252 3.16 26.60 -6.58
C LEU A 252 2.14 25.67 -7.26
N PHE A 253 1.65 24.65 -6.56
CA PHE A 253 0.64 23.73 -7.08
C PHE A 253 -0.74 24.37 -7.16
N ILE A 254 -1.09 25.27 -6.23
CA ILE A 254 -2.29 26.09 -6.33
C ILE A 254 -2.25 26.96 -7.59
N LEU A 255 -1.11 27.58 -7.90
CA LEU A 255 -0.94 28.37 -9.14
C LEU A 255 -1.09 27.50 -10.39
N LEU A 256 -0.47 26.31 -10.42
CA LEU A 256 -0.62 25.36 -11.52
C LEU A 256 -2.09 24.93 -11.69
N MET A 257 -2.78 24.65 -10.58
CA MET A 257 -4.20 24.29 -10.55
C MET A 257 -5.08 25.42 -11.09
N GLN A 258 -4.81 26.67 -10.71
CA GLN A 258 -5.50 27.83 -11.25
C GLN A 258 -5.25 28.01 -12.74
N ALA A 259 -4.03 27.76 -13.22
CA ALA A 259 -3.68 27.88 -14.64
C ALA A 259 -4.40 26.86 -15.53
N ILE A 260 -4.58 25.61 -15.08
CA ILE A 260 -5.28 24.57 -15.86
C ILE A 260 -6.79 24.49 -15.58
N GLY A 261 -7.25 25.15 -14.52
CA GLY A 261 -8.63 25.08 -14.02
C GLY A 261 -8.79 24.02 -12.91
N PRO A 262 -9.33 24.38 -11.73
CA PRO A 262 -9.45 23.45 -10.59
C PRO A 262 -10.22 22.17 -10.91
N PHE A 263 -11.32 22.27 -11.66
CA PHE A 263 -12.10 21.09 -12.05
C PHE A 263 -11.30 20.13 -12.94
N VAL A 264 -10.55 20.66 -13.91
CA VAL A 264 -9.68 19.86 -14.78
C VAL A 264 -8.58 19.20 -13.97
N PHE A 265 -7.95 19.94 -13.05
CA PHE A 265 -6.96 19.38 -12.12
C PHE A 265 -7.55 18.23 -11.30
N ALA A 266 -8.77 18.39 -10.77
CA ALA A 266 -9.44 17.35 -10.00
C ALA A 266 -9.75 16.10 -10.82
N VAL A 267 -10.22 16.27 -12.07
CA VAL A 267 -10.44 15.15 -13.00
C VAL A 267 -9.13 14.43 -13.33
N LEU A 268 -8.04 15.16 -13.54
CA LEU A 268 -6.71 14.56 -13.78
C LEU A 268 -6.22 13.76 -12.57
N ALA A 269 -6.45 14.26 -11.35
CA ALA A 269 -6.18 13.50 -10.13
C ALA A 269 -7.03 12.22 -10.10
N ALA A 270 -8.35 12.32 -10.28
CA ALA A 270 -9.26 11.17 -10.28
C ALA A 270 -8.88 10.10 -11.32
N LEU A 271 -8.52 10.52 -12.54
CA LEU A 271 -8.04 9.63 -13.60
C LEU A 271 -6.71 8.97 -13.23
N THR A 272 -5.79 9.70 -12.60
CA THR A 272 -4.49 9.17 -12.18
C THR A 272 -4.68 8.09 -11.11
N GLU A 273 -5.47 8.35 -10.08
CA GLU A 273 -5.76 7.36 -9.03
C GLU A 273 -6.51 6.14 -9.60
N SER A 274 -7.44 6.35 -10.52
CA SER A 274 -8.15 5.26 -11.21
C SER A 274 -7.19 4.39 -12.02
N ALA A 275 -6.25 5.00 -12.76
CA ALA A 275 -5.27 4.28 -13.56
C ALA A 275 -4.31 3.47 -12.69
N VAL A 276 -3.89 4.01 -11.54
CA VAL A 276 -3.09 3.29 -10.54
C VAL A 276 -3.89 2.12 -9.98
N ALA A 277 -5.12 2.36 -9.51
CA ALA A 277 -6.00 1.33 -8.96
C ALA A 277 -6.19 0.16 -9.93
N ILE A 278 -6.57 0.44 -11.18
CA ILE A 278 -6.78 -0.57 -12.22
C ILE A 278 -5.47 -1.34 -12.50
N SER A 279 -4.34 -0.64 -12.61
CA SER A 279 -3.06 -1.27 -12.90
C SER A 279 -2.64 -2.25 -11.80
N VAL A 280 -2.90 -1.91 -10.54
CA VAL A 280 -2.54 -2.71 -9.37
C VAL A 280 -3.54 -3.86 -9.16
N LEU A 281 -4.85 -3.61 -9.24
CA LEU A 281 -5.91 -4.64 -9.14
C LEU A 281 -5.76 -5.72 -10.22
N PHE A 282 -5.52 -5.30 -11.45
CA PHE A 282 -5.35 -6.19 -12.59
C PHE A 282 -3.88 -6.46 -12.92
N ALA A 283 -2.98 -6.33 -11.93
CA ALA A 283 -1.54 -6.52 -12.12
C ALA A 283 -1.19 -7.87 -12.76
N HIS A 284 -1.95 -8.93 -12.45
CA HIS A 284 -1.76 -10.25 -13.05
C HIS A 284 -2.12 -10.32 -14.54
N ARG A 285 -2.85 -9.34 -15.08
CA ARG A 285 -3.22 -9.23 -16.50
C ARG A 285 -2.31 -8.26 -17.26
N LEU A 286 -1.47 -7.50 -16.57
CA LEU A 286 -0.61 -6.49 -17.16
C LEU A 286 0.77 -7.09 -17.50
N PRO A 287 1.34 -6.83 -18.69
CA PRO A 287 2.72 -7.18 -18.96
C PRO A 287 3.66 -6.51 -17.93
N LEU A 288 4.68 -7.25 -17.48
CA LEU A 288 5.56 -6.84 -16.37
C LEU A 288 6.19 -5.45 -16.57
N LYS A 289 6.54 -5.09 -17.82
CA LYS A 289 7.06 -3.76 -18.17
C LYS A 289 6.07 -2.66 -17.77
N TRP A 290 4.80 -2.80 -18.15
CA TRP A 290 3.77 -1.82 -17.87
C TRP A 290 3.41 -1.79 -16.39
N LEU A 291 3.38 -2.95 -15.73
CA LEU A 291 3.17 -3.01 -14.29
C LEU A 291 4.25 -2.25 -13.53
N ARG A 292 5.53 -2.42 -13.88
CA ARG A 292 6.64 -1.68 -13.26
C ARG A 292 6.52 -0.17 -13.48
N ILE A 293 6.15 0.26 -14.67
CA ILE A 293 5.90 1.68 -14.97
C ILE A 293 4.77 2.21 -14.08
N ALA A 294 3.64 1.49 -14.01
CA ALA A 294 2.50 1.88 -13.18
C ALA A 294 2.87 1.96 -11.69
N LEU A 295 3.65 1.03 -11.17
CA LEU A 295 4.12 1.07 -9.77
C LEU A 295 5.07 2.25 -9.50
N VAL A 296 5.95 2.60 -10.45
CA VAL A 296 6.83 3.78 -10.31
C VAL A 296 6.02 5.08 -10.41
N LEU A 297 5.05 5.16 -11.32
CA LEU A 297 4.17 6.32 -11.41
C LEU A 297 3.31 6.47 -10.15
N GLY A 298 2.77 5.37 -9.62
CA GLY A 298 2.06 5.34 -8.34
C GLY A 298 2.95 5.82 -7.18
N LEU A 299 4.19 5.32 -7.10
CA LEU A 299 5.19 5.78 -6.13
C LEU A 299 5.43 7.29 -6.20
N VAL A 300 5.70 7.82 -7.40
CA VAL A 300 5.94 9.26 -7.60
C VAL A 300 4.69 10.07 -7.27
N TYR A 301 3.52 9.62 -7.70
CA TYR A 301 2.26 10.30 -7.45
C TYR A 301 1.92 10.35 -5.95
N SER A 302 2.14 9.25 -5.23
CA SER A 302 2.05 9.20 -3.77
C SER A 302 2.94 10.25 -3.09
N LEU A 303 4.18 10.41 -3.54
CA LEU A 303 5.06 11.45 -2.99
C LEU A 303 4.57 12.86 -3.34
N VAL A 304 4.06 13.09 -4.55
CA VAL A 304 3.47 14.38 -4.94
C VAL A 304 2.29 14.72 -4.02
N LEU A 305 1.37 13.78 -3.78
CA LEU A 305 0.25 13.98 -2.87
C LEU A 305 0.73 14.29 -1.44
N TRP A 306 1.70 13.51 -0.95
CA TRP A 306 2.28 13.71 0.36
C TRP A 306 2.85 15.13 0.53
N THR A 307 3.61 15.61 -0.44
CA THR A 307 4.21 16.96 -0.38
C THR A 307 3.20 18.10 -0.57
N THR A 308 2.00 17.81 -1.09
CA THR A 308 1.01 18.83 -1.46
C THR A 308 -0.22 18.77 -0.55
N ALA A 309 -1.16 17.87 -0.84
CA ALA A 309 -2.43 17.73 -0.13
C ALA A 309 -2.25 17.32 1.34
N GLU A 310 -1.15 16.63 1.68
CA GLU A 310 -0.82 16.30 3.08
C GLU A 310 0.24 17.24 3.69
N GLY A 311 0.76 18.22 2.94
CA GLY A 311 1.73 19.21 3.45
C GLY A 311 2.95 18.58 4.12
N PHE A 312 3.53 17.54 3.52
CA PHE A 312 4.64 16.73 4.05
C PHE A 312 4.31 16.00 5.36
N GLY A 313 3.02 15.76 5.62
CA GLY A 313 2.52 15.17 6.87
C GLY A 313 2.24 16.19 7.97
N GLY A 314 2.59 17.47 7.79
CA GLY A 314 2.33 18.54 8.75
C GLY A 314 0.85 18.97 8.85
N PRO A 315 0.52 20.02 9.62
CA PRO A 315 1.43 20.90 10.36
C PRO A 315 2.18 20.16 11.47
N TYR A 316 3.36 20.67 11.84
CA TYR A 316 4.22 20.04 12.86
C TYR A 316 4.03 20.73 14.21
N GLY A 317 3.53 19.99 15.20
CA GLY A 317 3.29 20.48 16.55
C GLY A 317 4.02 19.67 17.62
N PRO A 318 4.05 20.15 18.87
CA PRO A 318 4.57 19.35 19.98
C PRO A 318 3.83 18.01 20.06
N GLY A 319 4.53 16.91 19.77
CA GLY A 319 3.99 15.56 19.88
C GLY A 319 3.03 15.10 18.79
N PHE A 320 2.78 15.85 17.73
CA PHE A 320 1.89 15.39 16.65
C PHE A 320 2.19 16.06 15.31
N THR A 321 1.66 15.49 14.25
CA THR A 321 1.54 16.16 12.95
C THR A 321 0.08 16.21 12.47
N GLY A 322 -0.17 16.75 11.27
CA GLY A 322 -1.53 16.96 10.78
C GLY A 322 -2.35 15.69 10.55
N ASN A 323 -1.71 14.52 10.49
CA ASN A 323 -2.41 13.23 10.42
C ASN A 323 -2.62 12.66 11.83
N LYS A 324 -3.88 12.37 12.15
CA LYS A 324 -4.32 11.90 13.47
C LYS A 324 -3.59 10.61 13.83
N GLY A 325 -2.58 10.72 14.69
CA GLY A 325 -1.85 9.57 15.21
C GLY A 325 -0.65 9.11 14.40
N ASP A 326 -0.28 9.77 13.29
CA ASP A 326 0.85 9.33 12.46
C ASP A 326 1.54 10.49 11.74
N VAL A 327 2.87 10.49 11.73
CA VAL A 327 3.69 11.68 11.42
C VAL A 327 3.76 11.98 9.94
N LEU A 328 3.81 10.94 9.11
CA LEU A 328 4.22 11.05 7.70
C LEU A 328 3.05 10.86 6.73
N GLY A 329 1.84 10.66 7.24
CA GLY A 329 0.61 10.62 6.46
C GLY A 329 0.41 9.43 5.52
N THR A 330 -0.81 9.35 4.99
CA THR A 330 -1.35 8.19 4.27
C THR A 330 -0.52 7.87 3.01
N THR A 331 -0.26 8.88 2.18
CA THR A 331 0.34 8.67 0.85
C THR A 331 1.84 8.39 0.89
N SER A 332 2.56 8.79 1.95
CA SER A 332 3.96 8.37 2.10
C SER A 332 4.09 6.87 2.40
N VAL A 333 3.13 6.28 3.11
CA VAL A 333 3.08 4.83 3.34
C VAL A 333 2.70 4.10 2.05
N TYR A 334 1.85 4.68 1.19
CA TYR A 334 1.62 4.13 -0.16
C TYR A 334 2.92 4.05 -0.97
N ALA A 335 3.76 5.09 -0.92
CA ALA A 335 5.07 5.07 -1.56
C ALA A 335 5.92 3.89 -1.05
N ILE A 336 5.93 3.62 0.25
CA ILE A 336 6.64 2.48 0.84
C ILE A 336 6.04 1.14 0.35
N ILE A 337 4.72 1.02 0.25
CA ILE A 337 4.06 -0.18 -0.27
C ILE A 337 4.43 -0.39 -1.76
N PHE A 338 4.46 0.66 -2.58
CA PHE A 338 4.96 0.55 -3.96
C PHE A 338 6.40 0.06 -4.00
N LEU A 339 7.27 0.52 -3.11
CA LEU A 339 8.64 0.04 -3.00
C LEU A 339 8.70 -1.45 -2.63
N PHE A 340 7.84 -1.93 -1.73
CA PHE A 340 7.73 -3.36 -1.42
C PHE A 340 7.31 -4.16 -2.65
N LEU A 341 6.29 -3.70 -3.40
CA LEU A 341 5.82 -4.38 -4.59
C LEU A 341 6.88 -4.38 -5.70
N LEU A 342 7.60 -3.27 -5.90
CA LEU A 342 8.72 -3.18 -6.84
C LEU A 342 9.86 -4.13 -6.45
N ALA A 343 10.23 -4.18 -5.17
CA ALA A 343 11.22 -5.11 -4.64
C ALA A 343 10.77 -6.57 -4.83
N ALA A 344 9.49 -6.87 -4.59
CA ALA A 344 8.91 -8.19 -4.81
C ALA A 344 8.88 -8.59 -6.30
N LEU A 345 8.82 -7.64 -7.23
CA LEU A 345 8.89 -7.91 -8.67
C LEU A 345 10.33 -7.90 -9.23
N TRP A 346 11.34 -7.68 -8.39
CA TRP A 346 12.72 -7.64 -8.84
C TRP A 346 13.18 -9.02 -9.32
N ARG A 347 13.87 -9.04 -10.46
CA ARG A 347 14.51 -10.23 -11.05
C ARG A 347 15.81 -9.83 -11.72
N PRO A 348 16.85 -10.69 -11.70
CA PRO A 348 18.04 -10.47 -12.49
C PRO A 348 17.66 -10.45 -13.99
N ARG A 349 18.36 -9.61 -14.78
CA ARG A 349 18.26 -9.68 -16.24
C ARG A 349 18.77 -11.06 -16.66
N ARG A 350 18.01 -11.78 -17.50
CA ARG A 350 18.56 -12.97 -18.17
C ARG A 350 19.79 -12.53 -18.98
N PRO A 351 20.91 -13.27 -18.95
CA PRO A 351 22.00 -13.05 -19.89
C PRO A 351 21.41 -13.07 -21.30
N ALA A 352 21.85 -12.15 -22.17
CA ALA A 352 21.57 -12.28 -23.59
C ALA A 352 22.21 -13.61 -24.04
N ALA A 353 21.38 -14.51 -24.57
CA ALA A 353 21.82 -15.78 -25.13
C ALA A 353 22.55 -15.55 -26.46
#